data_AF-A0A315T6Q0-F1
#
_entry.id   AF-A0A315T6Q0-F1
#
_cell.length_a   1.000
_cell.length_b   1.000
_cell.length_c   1.000
_cell.angle_alpha   90.00
_cell.angle_beta   90.00
_cell.angle_gamma   90.00
#
_symmetry.space_group_name_H-M   'P 1'
#
loop_
_entity.id
_entity.type
_entity.pdbx_description
1 polymer ?
#
loop_
_entity_poly.entity_id
_entity_poly.type
_entity_poly.pdbx_seq_one_letter_code
_entity_poly.pdbx_strand_id
1 'polypeptide(L)'
;MSTKYPYTATVTISAEDRGGDTEASENPGMRVGLEAVTETLKKVHFVGTLAAPEKTATHICVTLENGLTYYGPIVNGHAELEGGWIAFESDMLTPEELGL
;
A
#
# COMPACT_ATOMS: atom_id res chain seq x y z
N MET A 1 -8.71 10.71 17.93
CA MET A 1 -8.58 10.04 16.62
C MET A 1 -7.34 9.18 16.68
N SER A 2 -7.41 7.90 16.32
CA SER A 2 -6.22 7.02 16.36
C SER A 2 -5.17 7.55 15.39
N THR A 3 -4.01 7.97 15.90
CA THR A 3 -2.87 8.52 15.14
C THR A 3 -2.19 7.50 14.23
N LYS A 4 -2.58 6.22 14.33
CA LYS A 4 -1.99 5.11 13.58
C LYS A 4 -2.40 5.05 12.10
N TYR A 5 -3.56 5.63 11.75
CA TYR A 5 -4.08 5.63 10.37
C TYR A 5 -4.57 7.03 9.98
N PRO A 6 -3.64 7.98 9.81
CA PRO A 6 -3.98 9.38 9.60
C PRO A 6 -4.49 9.68 8.19
N TYR A 7 -4.28 8.78 7.22
CA TYR A 7 -4.59 9.03 5.82
C TYR A 7 -5.78 8.20 5.33
N THR A 8 -6.50 8.75 4.36
CA THR A 8 -7.38 7.99 3.48
C THR A 8 -6.69 7.80 2.13
N ALA A 9 -6.76 6.59 1.57
CA ALA A 9 -6.06 6.25 0.33
C ALA A 9 -6.87 5.28 -0.53
N THR A 10 -6.56 5.28 -1.82
CA THR A 10 -6.87 4.15 -2.70
C THR A 10 -5.67 3.21 -2.71
N VAL A 11 -5.88 1.96 -2.29
CA VAL A 11 -4.85 0.92 -2.29
C VAL A 11 -5.13 -0.06 -3.43
N THR A 12 -4.24 -0.12 -4.41
CA THR A 12 -4.33 -1.04 -5.53
C THR A 12 -3.30 -2.14 -5.37
N ILE A 13 -3.74 -3.40 -5.42
CA ILE A 13 -2.86 -4.57 -5.41
C ILE A 13 -2.86 -5.17 -6.81
N SER A 14 -1.69 -5.36 -7.41
CA SER A 14 -1.56 -5.91 -8.76
C SER A 14 -0.68 -7.16 -8.83
N ALA A 15 -1.04 -8.06 -9.74
CA ALA A 15 -0.25 -9.20 -10.17
C ALA A 15 0.27 -8.91 -11.58
N GLU A 16 1.58 -8.67 -11.68
CA GLU A 16 2.26 -8.28 -12.91
C GLU A 16 3.16 -9.42 -13.37
N ASP A 17 2.72 -10.12 -14.42
CA ASP A 17 3.53 -11.14 -15.09
C ASP A 17 4.27 -10.53 -16.28
N ARG A 18 5.56 -10.86 -16.44
CA ARG A 18 6.30 -10.47 -17.66
C ARG A 18 5.71 -11.20 -18.88
N GLY A 19 4.87 -10.48 -19.64
CA GLY A 19 4.27 -10.94 -20.89
C GLY A 19 2.88 -11.58 -20.75
N GLY A 20 2.24 -11.45 -19.59
CA GLY A 20 0.85 -11.87 -19.35
C GLY A 20 -0.08 -10.70 -19.09
N ASP A 21 -1.36 -11.00 -18.87
CA ASP A 21 -2.36 -10.00 -18.45
C ASP A 21 -2.11 -9.57 -17.00
N THR A 22 -2.04 -8.26 -16.80
CA THR A 22 -2.02 -7.63 -15.48
C THR A 22 -3.40 -7.70 -14.85
N GLU A 23 -3.46 -8.26 -13.64
CA GLU A 23 -4.66 -8.21 -12.81
C GLU A 23 -4.44 -7.19 -11.69
N ALA A 24 -5.44 -6.36 -11.43
CA ALA A 24 -5.40 -5.37 -10.36
C ALA A 24 -6.73 -5.33 -9.61
N SER A 25 -6.66 -5.16 -8.30
CA SER A 25 -7.81 -4.96 -7.42
C SER A 25 -7.66 -3.62 -6.68
N GLU A 26 -8.61 -2.73 -6.88
CA GLU A 26 -8.65 -1.42 -6.23
C GLU A 26 -9.44 -1.47 -4.93
N ASN A 27 -8.90 -0.82 -3.89
CA ASN A 27 -9.53 -0.66 -2.59
C ASN A 27 -9.62 0.84 -2.28
N PRO A 28 -10.70 1.52 -2.73
CA PRO A 28 -10.86 2.95 -2.53
C PRO A 28 -11.31 3.28 -1.08
N GLY A 29 -10.89 4.45 -0.59
CA GLY A 29 -11.35 4.97 0.71
C GLY A 29 -10.79 4.24 1.93
N MET A 30 -9.66 3.55 1.77
CA MET A 30 -9.02 2.81 2.85
C MET A 30 -8.36 3.75 3.83
N ARG A 31 -8.54 3.48 5.13
CA ARG A 31 -7.77 4.15 6.18
C ARG A 31 -6.39 3.51 6.31
N VAL A 32 -5.35 4.32 6.14
CA VAL A 32 -3.97 3.83 6.09
C VAL A 32 -3.01 4.66 6.94
N GLY A 33 -1.90 4.04 7.31
CA GLY A 33 -0.69 4.69 7.82
C GLY A 33 0.51 4.25 6.99
N LEU A 34 1.42 5.16 6.67
CA LEU A 34 2.67 4.87 5.97
C LEU A 34 3.83 4.97 6.96
N GLU A 35 4.66 3.93 6.98
CA GLU A 35 5.86 3.82 7.81
C GLU A 35 7.08 3.70 6.89
N ALA A 36 8.08 4.55 7.08
CA ALA A 36 9.39 4.38 6.46
C ALA A 36 10.22 3.42 7.31
N VAL A 37 10.32 2.15 6.88
CA VAL A 37 11.14 1.14 7.56
C VAL A 37 12.62 1.40 7.28
N THR A 38 12.94 1.72 6.02
CA THR A 38 14.23 2.27 5.58
C THR A 38 13.98 3.37 4.54
N GLU A 39 15.05 3.92 3.96
CA GLU A 39 14.95 4.88 2.86
C GLU A 39 14.18 4.31 1.66
N THR A 40 14.37 3.03 1.34
CA THR A 40 13.78 2.37 0.15
C THR A 40 12.73 1.31 0.48
N LEU A 41 12.50 0.99 1.76
CA LEU A 41 11.48 0.03 2.19
C LEU A 41 10.40 0.75 2.98
N LYS A 42 9.17 0.72 2.45
CA LYS A 42 8.00 1.33 3.09
C LYS A 42 7.03 0.25 3.51
N LYS A 43 6.20 0.57 4.51
CA LYS A 43 5.11 -0.29 4.95
C LYS A 43 3.83 0.51 5.01
N VAL A 44 2.80 0.06 4.27
CA VAL A 44 1.45 0.57 4.41
C VAL A 44 0.70 -0.30 5.40
N HIS A 45 0.20 0.29 6.47
CA HIS A 45 -0.75 -0.32 7.40
C HIS A 45 -2.15 0.08 6.99
N PHE A 46 -3.09 -0.85 6.99
CA PHE A 46 -4.48 -0.60 6.61
C PHE A 46 -5.46 -1.19 7.63
N VAL A 47 -6.68 -0.65 7.63
CA VAL A 47 -7.80 -1.14 8.45
C VAL A 47 -8.77 -1.92 7.57
N GLY A 48 -9.29 -3.04 8.08
CA GLY A 48 -10.20 -3.92 7.34
C GLY A 48 -9.47 -4.82 6.33
N THR A 49 -10.20 -5.30 5.33
CA THR A 49 -9.67 -6.24 4.34
C THR A 49 -9.35 -5.54 3.02
N LEU A 50 -8.40 -6.08 2.27
CA LEU A 50 -8.10 -5.68 0.90
C LEU A 50 -8.59 -6.76 -0.05
N ALA A 51 -9.32 -6.35 -1.08
CA ALA A 51 -9.43 -7.11 -2.31
C ALA A 51 -8.05 -7.22 -2.96
N ALA A 52 -7.72 -8.42 -3.42
CA ALA A 52 -6.47 -8.75 -4.09
C ALA A 52 -6.79 -9.52 -5.38
N PRO A 53 -5.90 -9.45 -6.39
CA PRO A 53 -6.02 -10.26 -7.59
C PRO A 53 -6.03 -11.76 -7.24
N GLU A 54 -6.59 -12.59 -8.13
CA GLU A 54 -6.60 -14.04 -7.93
C GLU A 54 -5.19 -14.62 -8.06
N LYS A 55 -4.39 -14.03 -8.96
CA LYS A 55 -2.97 -14.30 -9.07
C LYS A 55 -2.18 -13.75 -7.88
N THR A 56 -0.99 -14.31 -7.66
CA THR A 56 -0.07 -13.85 -6.63
C THR A 56 0.22 -12.36 -6.80
N ALA A 57 -0.11 -11.56 -5.79
CA ALA A 57 0.18 -10.14 -5.77
C ALA A 57 1.70 -9.88 -5.83
N THR A 58 2.09 -8.95 -6.70
CA THR A 58 3.49 -8.61 -6.98
C THR A 58 3.81 -7.16 -6.69
N HIS A 59 2.85 -6.26 -6.87
CA HIS A 59 3.04 -4.82 -6.71
C HIS A 59 1.87 -4.20 -5.98
N ILE A 60 2.13 -3.05 -5.38
CA ILE A 60 1.16 -2.23 -4.68
C ILE A 60 1.30 -0.79 -5.16
N CYS A 61 0.16 -0.12 -5.32
CA CYS A 61 0.06 1.32 -5.50
C CYS A 61 -0.82 1.91 -4.41
N VAL A 62 -0.28 2.80 -3.57
CA VAL A 62 -1.01 3.53 -2.55
C VAL A 62 -1.10 4.99 -2.99
N THR A 63 -2.31 5.43 -3.34
CA THR A 63 -2.58 6.83 -3.67
C THR A 63 -3.32 7.50 -2.53
N LEU A 64 -2.66 8.39 -1.81
CA LEU A 64 -3.26 9.17 -0.74
C LEU A 64 -4.23 10.22 -1.30
N GLU A 65 -5.20 10.64 -0.50
CA GLU A 65 -6.18 11.67 -0.91
C GLU A 65 -5.55 13.03 -1.28
N ASN A 66 -4.34 13.31 -0.76
CA ASN A 66 -3.57 14.51 -1.12
C ASN A 66 -2.81 14.38 -2.45
N GLY A 67 -2.94 13.25 -3.14
CA GLY A 67 -2.34 12.98 -4.45
C GLY A 67 -0.96 12.32 -4.40
N LEU A 68 -0.35 12.15 -3.23
CA LEU A 68 0.92 11.41 -3.11
C LEU A 68 0.69 9.94 -3.46
N THR A 69 1.54 9.41 -4.34
CA THR A 69 1.43 8.05 -4.84
C THR A 69 2.72 7.28 -4.54
N TYR A 70 2.56 6.11 -3.92
CA TYR A 70 3.65 5.21 -3.55
C TYR A 70 3.44 3.89 -4.29
N TYR A 71 4.35 3.58 -5.19
CA TYR A 71 4.26 2.38 -6.02
C TYR A 71 5.52 1.55 -5.92
N GLY A 72 5.37 0.23 -5.87
CA GLY A 72 6.50 -0.66 -6.05
C GLY A 72 6.22 -2.12 -5.71
N PRO A 73 7.26 -2.96 -5.79
CA PRO A 73 7.14 -4.39 -5.60
C PRO A 73 6.87 -4.73 -4.14
N ILE A 74 5.96 -5.67 -3.91
CA ILE A 74 5.64 -6.21 -2.60
C ILE A 74 6.77 -7.14 -2.17
N VAL A 75 7.29 -6.91 -0.96
CA VAL A 75 8.36 -7.71 -0.35
C VAL A 75 7.79 -8.68 0.67
N ASN A 76 6.81 -8.24 1.47
CA ASN A 76 6.16 -9.06 2.50
C ASN A 76 4.82 -8.43 2.91
N GLY A 77 3.97 -9.18 3.61
CA GLY A 77 2.73 -8.64 4.13
C GLY A 77 2.06 -9.58 5.13
N HIS A 78 1.12 -9.02 5.88
CA HIS A 78 0.24 -9.74 6.79
C HIS A 78 -1.14 -9.12 6.73
N ALA A 79 -2.18 -9.94 6.57
CA ALA A 79 -3.56 -9.47 6.48
C ALA A 79 -4.50 -10.34 7.33
N GLU A 80 -5.37 -9.68 8.08
CA GLU A 80 -6.44 -10.26 8.89
C GLU A 80 -7.74 -9.48 8.67
N LEU A 81 -8.84 -9.94 9.28
CA LEU A 81 -10.16 -9.30 9.11
C LEU A 81 -10.18 -7.83 9.58
N GLU A 82 -9.46 -7.52 10.66
CA GLU A 82 -9.44 -6.18 11.26
C GLU A 82 -8.47 -5.21 10.56
N GLY A 83 -7.57 -5.71 9.72
CA GLY A 83 -6.51 -4.90 9.13
C GLY A 83 -5.26 -5.72 8.81
N GLY A 84 -4.22 -5.01 8.43
CA GLY A 84 -2.96 -5.63 8.09
C GLY A 84 -1.89 -4.61 7.72
N TRP A 85 -0.80 -5.13 7.17
CA TRP A 85 0.26 -4.32 6.60
C TRP A 85 0.88 -4.99 5.38
N ILE A 86 1.37 -4.18 4.45
CA ILE A 86 2.13 -4.63 3.27
C ILE A 86 3.43 -3.83 3.24
N ALA A 87 4.56 -4.53 3.18
CA ALA A 87 5.88 -3.96 2.97
C ALA A 87 6.25 -4.02 1.48
N PHE A 88 6.74 -2.92 0.95
CA PHE A 88 7.06 -2.78 -0.47
C PHE A 88 8.24 -1.83 -0.67
N GLU A 89 8.94 -1.98 -1.79
CA GLU A 89 10.06 -1.10 -2.13
C GLU A 89 9.52 0.19 -2.75
N SER A 90 10.01 1.34 -2.28
CA SER A 90 9.67 2.67 -2.80
C SER A 90 10.72 3.67 -2.32
N ASP A 91 11.28 4.44 -3.25
CA ASP A 91 12.25 5.52 -2.99
C ASP A 91 11.57 6.87 -2.64
N MET A 92 10.24 6.93 -2.76
CA MET A 92 9.46 8.11 -2.40
C MET A 92 9.44 8.36 -0.88
N LEU A 93 9.62 9.63 -0.48
CA LEU A 93 9.49 10.06 0.91
C LEU A 93 8.03 9.97 1.39
N THR A 94 7.83 9.43 2.59
CA THR A 94 6.54 9.42 3.27
C THR A 94 6.10 10.85 3.65
N PRO A 95 4.80 11.10 3.93
CA PRO A 95 4.37 12.43 4.32
C PRO A 95 5.06 12.91 5.61
N GLU A 96 5.38 12.00 6.54
CA GLU A 96 6.13 12.33 7.76
C GLU A 96 7.56 12.79 7.43
N GLU A 97 8.26 12.11 6.51
CA GLU A 97 9.59 12.53 6.02
C GLU A 97 9.54 13.89 5.30
N LEU A 98 8.38 14.28 4.76
CA LEU A 98 8.12 15.58 4.13
C LEU A 98 7.65 16.66 5.12
N GLY A 99 7.35 16.30 6.37
CA GLY A 99 6.80 17.21 7.39
C GLY A 99 5.33 17.60 7.15
N LEU A 100 4.55 16.73 6.53
CA LEU A 100 3.13 16.90 6.20
C LEU A 100 2.18 16.22 7.20
#